data_AF-A0A7L4NSI9-F1
#
_entry.id   AF-A0A7L4NSI9-F1
#
_cell.length_a   1.000
_cell.length_b   1.000
_cell.length_c   1.000
_cell.angle_alpha   90.00
_cell.angle_beta   90.00
_cell.angle_gamma   90.00
#
_symmetry.space_group_name_H-M   'P 1'
#
loop_
_entity.id
_entity.type
_entity.pdbx_description
1 polymer ?
#
loop_
_entity_poly.entity_id
_entity_poly.type
_entity_poly.pdbx_seq_one_letter_code
_entity_poly.pdbx_strand_id
1 'polypeptide(L)' 'EDEVAECPVCRQALVEAVTPPCRHSLCLACFQRCLQGPGLCCPLCRSRLSTWARRQQARAEPAATTAAGGGG' A
#
# COMPACT_ATOMS: atom_id res chain seq x y z
N GLU A 1 2.98 19.57 -24.01
CA GLU A 1 3.24 19.96 -22.61
C GLU A 1 2.80 18.80 -21.76
N ASP A 2 3.76 18.01 -21.28
CA ASP A 2 3.50 16.78 -20.55
C ASP A 2 3.04 17.12 -19.14
N GLU A 3 1.75 16.96 -18.88
CA GLU A 3 1.17 17.18 -17.55
C GLU A 3 1.64 16.03 -16.64
N VAL A 4 2.62 16.31 -15.78
CA VAL A 4 3.15 15.33 -14.81
C VAL A 4 2.06 15.05 -13.79
N ALA A 5 1.61 13.79 -13.73
CA ALA A 5 0.62 13.38 -12.74
C ALA A 5 1.14 13.64 -11.31
N GLU A 6 0.34 14.30 -10.47
CA GLU A 6 0.71 14.64 -9.10
C GLU A 6 -0.09 13.82 -8.08
N CYS A 7 0.53 13.52 -6.94
CA CYS A 7 -0.16 12.82 -5.87
C CYS A 7 -1.21 13.76 -5.24
N PRO A 8 -2.50 13.35 -5.16
CA PRO A 8 -3.55 14.21 -4.62
C PRO A 8 -3.42 14.46 -3.10
N VAL A 9 -2.55 13.72 -2.41
CA VAL A 9 -2.32 13.85 -0.96
C VAL A 9 -1.17 14.81 -0.66
N CYS A 10 -0.02 14.67 -1.33
CA CYS A 10 1.18 15.46 -1.04
C CYS A 10 1.59 16.43 -2.15
N ARG A 11 0.90 16.43 -3.30
CA ARG A 11 1.21 17.24 -4.49
C ARG A 11 2.67 17.12 -4.94
N GLN A 12 3.18 15.90 -4.92
CA GLN A 12 4.49 15.55 -5.47
C GLN A 12 4.28 14.74 -6.75
N ALA A 13 5.21 14.84 -7.69
CA ALA A 13 5.19 14.08 -8.93
C ALA A 13 5.04 12.56 -8.65
N LEU A 14 4.11 11.91 -9.35
CA LEU A 14 3.84 10.48 -9.28
C LEU A 14 4.87 9.70 -10.11
N VAL A 15 6.13 9.70 -9.67
CA VAL A 15 7.18 8.87 -10.29
C VAL A 15 6.93 7.39 -10.02
N GLU A 16 6.55 7.06 -8.78
CA GLU A 16 6.21 5.70 -8.33
C GLU A 16 4.76 5.65 -7.86
N ALA A 17 3.83 5.74 -8.81
CA ALA A 17 2.41 5.62 -8.52
C ALA A 17 2.05 4.19 -8.11
N VAL A 18 1.31 4.06 -7.01
CA VAL A 18 0.63 2.82 -6.64
C VAL A 18 -0.85 2.98 -7.00
N THR A 19 -1.39 2.05 -7.78
CA THR A 19 -2.81 2.00 -8.13
C THR A 19 -3.49 0.82 -7.42
N PRO A 20 -4.13 1.04 -6.25
CA PRO A 20 -4.87 0.02 -5.53
C PRO A 20 -6.16 -0.36 -6.29
N PRO A 21 -6.87 -1.43 -5.90
CA PRO A 21 -8.10 -1.87 -6.56
C PRO A 21 -9.23 -0.83 -6.58
N CYS A 22 -9.15 0.19 -5.71
CA CYS A 22 -10.05 1.34 -5.74
C CYS A 22 -9.72 2.39 -6.82
N ARG A 23 -8.73 2.14 -7.69
CA ARG A 23 -8.35 2.93 -8.88
C ARG A 23 -7.82 4.34 -8.61
N HIS A 24 -7.43 4.62 -7.37
CA HIS A 24 -6.87 5.90 -6.97
C HIS A 24 -5.35 5.85 -6.91
N SER A 25 -4.67 6.59 -7.78
CA SER A 25 -3.20 6.63 -7.80
C SER A 25 -2.64 7.54 -6.70
N LEU A 26 -1.69 7.01 -5.93
CA LEU A 26 -0.99 7.73 -4.86
C LEU A 26 0.51 7.48 -4.99
N CYS A 27 1.34 8.39 -4.51
CA CYS A 27 2.77 8.10 -4.43
C CYS A 27 3.03 7.00 -3.38
N LEU A 28 4.09 6.21 -3.58
CA LEU A 28 4.47 5.13 -2.67
C LEU A 28 4.52 5.57 -1.20
N ALA A 29 5.09 6.74 -0.91
CA ALA A 29 5.20 7.26 0.45
C ALA A 29 3.83 7.59 1.10
N CYS A 30 2.87 8.11 0.35
CA CYS A 30 1.51 8.34 0.84
C CYS A 30 0.77 7.01 1.00
N PHE A 31 0.96 6.09 0.05
CA PHE A 31 0.37 4.76 0.11
C PHE A 31 0.85 3.96 1.33
N GLN A 32 2.15 3.96 1.64
CA GLN A 32 2.71 3.29 2.83
C GLN A 32 2.15 3.85 4.14
N ARG A 33 1.96 5.17 4.24
CA ARG A 33 1.30 5.78 5.40
C ARG A 33 -0.13 5.27 5.59
N CYS A 34 -0.87 5.04 4.51
CA CYS A 34 -2.21 4.44 4.59
C CYS A 34 -2.18 3.00 5.14
N LEU A 35 -1.09 2.27 4.92
CA LEU A 35 -0.91 0.91 5.47
C LEU A 35 -0.50 0.89 6.94
N GLN A 36 0.08 1.98 7.46
CA GLN A 36 0.46 2.12 8.87
C GLN A 36 -0.69 2.64 9.75
N GLY A 37 -1.70 3.26 9.16
CA GLY A 37 -2.84 3.83 9.89
C GLY A 37 -3.90 2.80 10.29
N PRO A 38 -4.76 3.14 11.28
CA PRO A 38 -5.88 2.30 11.66
C PRO A 38 -6.87 2.16 10.49
N GLY A 39 -7.12 0.92 10.07
CA GLY A 39 -8.13 0.57 9.07
C GLY A 39 -7.62 0.21 7.67
N LEU A 40 -6.35 0.52 7.35
CA LEU A 40 -5.75 0.29 6.01
C LEU A 40 -6.67 0.74 4.87
N CYS A 41 -7.01 2.02 4.82
CA CYS A 41 -7.99 2.57 3.87
C CYS A 41 -7.37 3.55 2.89
N CYS A 42 -7.94 3.64 1.68
CA CYS A 42 -7.61 4.69 0.73
C CYS A 42 -7.99 6.08 1.30
N PRO A 43 -7.12 7.09 1.24
CA PRO A 43 -7.41 8.42 1.79
C PRO A 43 -8.43 9.20 0.95
N LEU A 44 -8.68 8.80 -0.30
CA LEU A 44 -9.59 9.50 -1.22
C LEU A 44 -11.02 8.96 -1.14
N CYS A 45 -11.18 7.64 -1.11
CA CYS A 45 -12.50 6.99 -1.16
C CYS A 45 -12.80 6.09 0.05
N ARG A 46 -11.88 5.99 1.02
CA ARG A 46 -12.00 5.14 2.21
C ARG A 46 -12.21 3.65 1.94
N SER A 47 -12.01 3.19 0.69
CA SER A 47 -12.03 1.76 0.36
C SER A 47 -10.93 1.02 1.13
N ARG A 48 -11.29 -0.12 1.70
CA ARG A 48 -10.40 -0.94 2.52
C ARG A 48 -9.37 -1.67 1.65
N LEU A 49 -8.10 -1.47 1.95
CA LEU A 49 -6.93 -1.98 1.22
C LEU A 49 -6.29 -3.20 1.91
N SER A 50 -6.77 -3.59 3.08
CA SER A 50 -6.20 -4.65 3.93
C SER A 50 -5.95 -5.98 3.20
N THR A 51 -6.89 -6.46 2.37
CA THR A 51 -6.74 -7.71 1.61
C THR A 51 -5.66 -7.60 0.53
N TRP A 52 -5.51 -6.43 -0.09
CA TRP A 52 -4.51 -6.17 -1.12
C TRP A 52 -3.12 -6.00 -0.50
N ALA A 53 -3.02 -5.26 0.60
CA ALA A 53 -1.77 -5.02 1.33
C ALA A 53 -1.11 -6.31 1.83
N ARG A 54 -1.90 -7.24 2.40
CA ARG A 54 -1.38 -8.55 2.83
C ARG A 54 -0.73 -9.35 1.71
N ARG A 55 -1.30 -9.32 0.49
CA ARG A 55 -0.74 -10.04 -0.67
C ARG A 55 0.57 -9.41 -1.17
N GLN A 56 0.71 -8.10 -1.03
CA GLN A 56 1.96 -7.40 -1.40
C GLN A 56 3.06 -7.65 -0.36
N GLN A 57 2.74 -7.62 0.94
CA GLN A 57 3.69 -7.94 2.02
C GLN A 57 4.15 -9.39 1.98
N ALA A 58 3.25 -10.34 1.69
CA ALA A 58 3.61 -11.75 1.51
C ALA A 58 4.57 -12.00 0.33
N ARG A 59 4.68 -11.06 -0.61
CA ARG A 59 5.68 -11.09 -1.70
C ARG A 59 6.99 -10.38 -1.36
N ALA A 60 6.98 -9.54 -0.33
CA ALA A 60 8.13 -8.75 0.12
C ALA A 60 8.93 -9.44 1.23
N GLU A 61 8.43 -10.52 1.83
CA GLU A 61 9.22 -11.38 2.72
C GLU A 61 9.90 -12.51 1.94
N PRO A 62 11.23 -12.69 2.05
CA PRO A 62 11.79 -14.02 1.90
C PRO A 62 11.28 -14.85 3.07
N ALA A 63 10.75 -16.04 2.79
CA ALA A 63 10.22 -16.97 3.79
C ALA A 63 11.13 -17.09 5.03
N ALA A 64 10.85 -16.31 6.08
CA ALA A 64 11.43 -16.49 7.38
C ALA A 64 10.60 -17.55 8.10
N THR A 65 10.96 -18.79 7.78
CA THR A 65 10.88 -20.00 8.60
C THR A 65 9.65 -20.17 9.48
N THR A 66 8.85 -21.17 9.11
CA THR A 66 8.12 -22.02 10.03
C THR A 66 8.91 -22.23 11.34
N ALA A 67 8.28 -21.94 12.46
CA ALA A 67 8.60 -22.53 13.75
C ALA A 67 7.30 -22.77 14.52
N ALA A 68 6.48 -23.68 14.00
CA ALA A 68 5.58 -24.45 14.85
C ALA A 68 6.45 -25.49 15.58
N GLY A 69 6.91 -25.14 16.78
CA GLY A 69 7.44 -26.11 17.75
C GLY A 69 6.30 -26.55 18.65
N GLY A 70 5.87 -27.81 18.52
CA GLY A 70 5.00 -28.46 19.49
C GLY A 70 5.78 -29.02 20.68
N GLY A 71 5.06 -29.42 21.73
CA GLY A 71 5.55 -30.33 22.76
C GLY A 71 5.48 -29.77 24.18
N GLY A 72 4.60 -30.37 24.99
CA GLY A 72 4.37 -30.11 26.41
C GLY A 72 3.00 -30.64 26.81
#